data_AF-A0A9P6ZD32-F1
#
_entry.id   AF-A0A9P6ZD32-F1
#
_cell.length_a   1.000
_cell.length_b   1.000
_cell.length_c   1.000
_cell.angle_alpha   90.00
_cell.angle_beta   90.00
_cell.angle_gamma   90.00
#
_symmetry.space_group_name_H-M   'P 1'
#
loop_
_entity.id
_entity.type
_entity.pdbx_description
1 polymer ?
#
loop_
_entity_poly.entity_id
_entity_poly.type
_entity_poly.pdbx_seq_one_letter_code
_entity_poly.pdbx_strand_id
1 'polypeptide(L)'
;MKIQKWSSRKLFKAGTARDGWWTSKYMVEQLKEDAIGLFEALHPNCVAVFLFDNSSNHGAFADDALVASRMTLNEKPWPLSEKFQFRDTVYISRSTDMEEVQSFYDEKEIKLRDKKGNLKTKKSALEEVIINSGHVFELYPKYHCECNWIEMYWGAAKREARLKCDYSFKSLEENINSFLDKAGDLAHIRRYFRRSMDFIEAYSRCTDGREVVQKVKKFVEKKYLSHRKVCLQIWYS
;
A
#
# COMPACT_ATOMS: atom_id res chain seq x y z
N MET A 1 -20.34 -16.30 11.06
CA MET A 1 -21.16 -15.38 10.24
C MET A 1 -20.86 -15.69 8.78
N LYS A 2 -21.85 -16.10 7.96
CA LYS A 2 -21.63 -16.25 6.51
C LYS A 2 -21.68 -14.86 5.90
N ILE A 3 -20.51 -14.27 5.62
CA ILE A 3 -20.43 -13.00 4.89
C ILE A 3 -20.89 -13.27 3.47
N GLN A 4 -22.16 -13.00 3.17
CA GLN A 4 -22.70 -13.19 1.84
C GLN A 4 -22.55 -11.85 1.09
N LYS A 5 -21.65 -11.84 0.10
CA LYS A 5 -21.44 -10.80 -0.92
C LYS A 5 -20.64 -9.53 -0.54
N TRP A 6 -19.77 -9.58 0.48
CA TRP A 6 -18.77 -8.51 0.68
C TRP A 6 -17.54 -8.78 -0.19
N SER A 7 -17.21 -7.85 -1.08
CA SER A 7 -16.02 -7.88 -1.94
C SER A 7 -15.28 -6.57 -1.82
N SER A 8 -13.96 -6.62 -1.67
CA SER A 8 -13.09 -5.45 -1.75
C SER A 8 -12.73 -5.07 -3.18
N ARG A 9 -13.17 -5.80 -4.21
CA ARG A 9 -12.89 -5.48 -5.62
C ARG A 9 -13.82 -4.40 -6.14
N LYS A 10 -13.27 -3.33 -6.70
CA LYS A 10 -14.01 -2.27 -7.40
C LYS A 10 -13.72 -2.33 -8.90
N LEU A 11 -14.78 -2.40 -9.71
CA LEU A 11 -14.68 -2.22 -11.16
C LEU A 11 -14.70 -0.71 -11.44
N PHE A 12 -13.73 -0.23 -12.21
CA PHE A 12 -13.58 1.18 -12.53
C PHE A 12 -13.33 1.36 -14.03
N LYS A 13 -14.10 2.23 -14.68
CA LYS A 13 -13.99 2.53 -16.09
C LYS A 13 -13.25 3.86 -16.25
N ALA A 14 -11.96 3.81 -16.56
CA ALA A 14 -11.14 5.02 -16.70
C ALA A 14 -11.48 5.86 -17.96
N GLY A 15 -11.37 7.19 -17.86
CA GLY A 15 -11.43 8.14 -18.97
C GLY A 15 -12.34 9.35 -18.74
N THR A 16 -12.10 10.44 -19.49
CA THR A 16 -12.81 11.74 -19.37
C THR A 16 -14.33 11.67 -19.64
N ALA A 17 -14.81 10.58 -20.25
CA ALA A 17 -16.23 10.30 -20.47
C ALA A 17 -16.72 9.02 -19.75
N ARG A 18 -15.99 8.60 -18.71
CA ARG A 18 -16.31 7.44 -17.87
C ARG A 18 -16.21 7.85 -16.39
N ASP A 19 -15.65 7.01 -15.52
CA ASP A 19 -15.54 7.24 -14.08
C ASP A 19 -14.36 8.17 -13.72
N GLY A 20 -13.69 8.76 -14.71
CA GLY A 20 -12.54 9.64 -14.52
C GLY A 20 -11.23 8.87 -14.32
N TRP A 21 -10.46 9.27 -13.30
CA TRP A 21 -9.16 8.66 -12.97
C TRP A 21 -9.17 8.08 -11.56
N TRP A 22 -8.50 6.94 -11.37
CA TRP A 22 -8.36 6.33 -10.05
C TRP A 22 -7.31 7.07 -9.21
N THR A 23 -7.77 7.88 -8.26
CA THR A 23 -6.94 8.72 -7.37
C THR A 23 -6.60 8.00 -6.06
N SER A 24 -5.65 8.58 -5.30
CA SER A 24 -5.32 8.13 -3.95
C SER A 24 -6.52 8.15 -2.99
N LYS A 25 -7.44 9.10 -3.18
CA LYS A 25 -8.68 9.19 -2.39
C LYS A 25 -9.54 7.93 -2.53
N TYR A 26 -9.80 7.48 -3.76
CA TYR A 26 -10.57 6.25 -4.00
C TYR A 26 -9.90 5.01 -3.41
N MET A 27 -8.57 4.98 -3.41
CA MET A 27 -7.81 3.89 -2.79
C MET A 27 -7.94 3.89 -1.26
N VAL A 28 -7.85 5.06 -0.62
CA VAL A 28 -8.05 5.21 0.83
C VAL A 28 -9.47 4.83 1.22
N GLU A 29 -10.47 5.25 0.45
CA GLU A 29 -11.87 4.89 0.67
C GLU A 29 -12.10 3.37 0.53
N GLN A 30 -11.60 2.75 -0.54
CA GLN A 30 -11.67 1.29 -0.70
C GLN A 30 -10.99 0.53 0.44
N LEU A 31 -9.86 1.02 0.93
CA LEU A 31 -9.13 0.41 2.03
C LEU A 31 -9.93 0.48 3.33
N LYS A 32 -10.47 1.65 3.66
CA LYS A 32 -11.29 1.90 4.86
C LYS A 32 -12.59 1.11 4.84
N GLU A 33 -13.37 1.29 3.78
CA GLU A 33 -14.76 0.84 3.72
C GLU A 33 -14.85 -0.66 3.41
N ASP A 34 -13.92 -1.19 2.62
CA ASP A 34 -14.03 -2.55 2.10
C ASP A 34 -12.93 -3.49 2.61
N ALA A 35 -11.65 -3.13 2.45
CA ALA A 35 -10.57 -4.09 2.65
C ALA A 35 -10.30 -4.43 4.12
N ILE A 36 -10.23 -3.41 4.99
CA ILE A 36 -9.98 -3.60 6.44
C ILE A 36 -11.16 -4.32 7.08
N GLY A 37 -12.38 -3.82 6.90
CA GLY A 37 -13.57 -4.45 7.46
C GLY A 37 -13.78 -5.89 6.99
N LEU A 38 -13.50 -6.18 5.71
CA LEU A 38 -13.56 -7.55 5.21
C LEU A 38 -12.51 -8.46 5.87
N PHE A 39 -11.29 -7.98 6.07
CA PHE A 39 -10.24 -8.74 6.76
C PHE A 39 -10.64 -9.05 8.21
N GLU A 40 -11.04 -8.04 8.98
CA GLU A 40 -11.42 -8.20 10.39
C GLU A 40 -12.58 -9.18 10.57
N ALA A 41 -13.54 -9.15 9.64
CA ALA A 41 -14.68 -10.06 9.66
C ALA A 41 -14.28 -11.52 9.31
N LEU A 42 -13.29 -11.72 8.44
CA LEU A 42 -12.78 -13.06 8.06
C LEU A 42 -11.77 -13.62 9.06
N HIS A 43 -11.02 -12.75 9.74
CA HIS A 43 -9.90 -13.08 10.61
C HIS A 43 -10.01 -12.33 11.94
N PRO A 44 -11.03 -12.65 12.77
CA PRO A 44 -11.24 -11.97 14.04
C PRO A 44 -10.02 -12.16 14.95
N ASN A 45 -9.61 -11.08 15.63
CA ASN A 45 -8.44 -11.02 16.52
C ASN A 45 -7.09 -11.22 15.83
N CYS A 46 -7.03 -11.13 14.51
CA CYS A 46 -5.76 -11.08 13.79
C CYS A 46 -5.38 -9.63 13.46
N VAL A 47 -4.07 -9.38 13.41
CA VAL A 47 -3.51 -8.13 12.89
C VAL A 47 -3.11 -8.37 11.44
N ALA A 48 -3.65 -7.59 10.51
CA ALA A 48 -3.23 -7.63 9.11
C ALA A 48 -1.89 -6.92 8.92
N VAL A 49 -1.06 -7.47 8.02
CA VAL A 49 0.07 -6.77 7.43
C VAL A 49 -0.33 -6.39 6.00
N PHE A 50 -0.48 -5.09 5.76
CA PHE A 50 -0.78 -4.53 4.45
C PHE A 50 0.51 -4.13 3.73
N LEU A 51 0.83 -4.86 2.67
CA LEU A 51 2.03 -4.67 1.86
C LEU A 51 1.69 -3.92 0.58
N PHE A 52 2.27 -2.73 0.38
CA PHE A 52 2.10 -1.92 -0.83
C PHE A 52 3.39 -1.82 -1.64
N ASP A 53 3.25 -1.60 -2.95
CA ASP A 53 4.39 -1.19 -3.76
C ASP A 53 4.73 0.29 -3.52
N ASN A 54 5.72 0.83 -4.23
CA ASN A 54 6.14 2.24 -4.07
C ASN A 54 5.46 3.17 -5.09
N SER A 55 4.21 2.89 -5.50
CA SER A 55 3.50 3.79 -6.40
C SER A 55 3.29 5.17 -5.78
N SER A 56 3.27 6.21 -6.61
CA SER A 56 3.06 7.60 -6.17
C SER A 56 1.71 7.79 -5.46
N ASN A 57 0.69 6.99 -5.81
CA ASN A 57 -0.61 7.00 -5.14
C ASN A 57 -0.51 6.56 -3.67
N HIS A 58 0.40 5.65 -3.32
CA HIS A 58 0.59 5.19 -1.94
C HIS A 58 1.32 6.21 -1.06
N GLY A 59 2.11 7.10 -1.68
CA GLY A 59 2.79 8.21 -1.01
C GLY A 59 1.94 9.48 -0.88
N ALA A 60 0.68 9.46 -1.31
CA ALA A 60 -0.18 10.62 -1.23
C ALA A 60 -0.53 10.95 0.24
N PHE A 61 -0.30 12.20 0.63
CA PHE A 61 -0.71 12.72 1.93
C PHE A 61 -2.21 12.98 1.98
N ALA A 62 -2.80 12.87 3.17
CA ALA A 62 -4.19 13.19 3.44
C ALA A 62 -4.53 14.62 3.03
N ASP A 63 -5.81 14.91 2.75
CA ASP A 63 -6.23 16.23 2.24
C ASP A 63 -5.96 17.36 3.26
N ASP A 64 -6.06 17.04 4.56
CA ASP A 64 -5.74 17.90 5.71
C ASP A 64 -4.23 17.96 6.04
N ALA A 65 -3.41 17.17 5.36
CA ALA A 65 -1.98 17.13 5.63
C ALA A 65 -1.30 18.42 5.17
N LEU A 66 -0.43 18.95 6.03
CA LEU A 66 0.33 20.16 5.73
C LEU A 66 1.47 19.86 4.74
N VAL A 67 1.21 20.09 3.44
CA VAL A 67 2.15 19.80 2.35
C VAL A 67 2.57 21.11 1.70
N ALA A 68 3.88 21.39 1.64
CA ALA A 68 4.42 22.65 1.15
C ALA A 68 3.92 23.04 -0.26
N SER A 69 3.72 22.08 -1.15
CA SER A 69 3.18 22.32 -2.50
C SER A 69 1.69 22.66 -2.53
N ARG A 70 0.94 22.38 -1.46
CA ARG A 70 -0.48 22.73 -1.29
C ARG A 70 -0.66 24.02 -0.48
N MET A 71 0.41 24.56 0.10
CA MET A 71 0.37 25.81 0.85
C MET A 71 0.29 26.99 -0.11
N THR A 72 -0.56 27.97 0.20
CA THR A 72 -0.56 29.24 -0.52
C THR A 72 0.66 30.05 -0.15
N LEU A 73 1.30 30.68 -1.13
CA LEU A 73 2.51 31.49 -0.92
C LEU A 73 2.25 32.71 -0.02
N ASN A 74 0.99 33.16 0.05
CA ASN A 74 0.55 34.35 0.77
C ASN A 74 -0.42 33.98 1.89
N GLU A 75 -0.44 34.81 2.93
CA GLU A 75 -1.45 34.80 3.99
C GLU A 75 -2.83 34.99 3.35
N LYS A 76 -3.78 34.11 3.68
CA LYS A 76 -5.17 34.23 3.26
C LYS A 76 -6.04 34.50 4.48
N PRO A 77 -6.81 35.60 4.50
CA PRO A 77 -7.84 35.78 5.52
C PRO A 77 -8.87 34.68 5.34
N TRP A 78 -9.13 33.92 6.42
CA TRP A 78 -10.04 32.79 6.40
C TRP A 78 -11.24 33.07 7.32
N PRO A 79 -12.49 32.81 6.89
CA PRO A 79 -13.64 33.02 7.74
C PRO A 79 -13.64 32.03 8.90
N LEU A 80 -13.82 32.51 10.13
CA LEU A 80 -13.96 31.68 11.35
C LEU A 80 -15.14 30.68 11.28
N SER A 81 -16.08 30.89 10.35
CA SER A 81 -17.22 30.01 10.10
C SER A 81 -16.87 28.74 9.32
N GLU A 82 -15.75 28.70 8.60
CA GLU A 82 -15.30 27.53 7.85
C GLU A 82 -14.30 26.72 8.67
N LYS A 83 -14.67 25.47 9.00
CA LYS A 83 -13.75 24.53 9.65
C LYS A 83 -12.79 23.95 8.61
N PHE A 84 -11.57 24.46 8.56
CA PHE A 84 -10.44 23.70 8.01
C PHE A 84 -9.77 22.96 9.16
N GLN A 85 -9.71 21.63 9.09
CA GLN A 85 -8.96 20.84 10.07
C GLN A 85 -7.50 20.79 9.62
N PHE A 86 -6.69 21.82 9.89
CA PHE A 86 -5.25 21.64 9.80
C PHE A 86 -4.80 20.85 11.03
N ARG A 87 -4.05 19.77 10.81
CA ARG A 87 -3.41 19.07 11.93
C ARG A 87 -2.18 19.84 12.38
N ASP A 88 -2.05 20.01 13.69
CA ASP A 88 -0.80 20.46 14.30
C ASP A 88 0.32 19.51 13.90
N THR A 89 1.49 20.06 13.62
CA THR A 89 2.68 19.26 13.33
C THR A 89 3.59 19.27 14.54
N VAL A 90 4.31 18.19 14.78
CA VAL A 90 5.34 18.14 15.81
C VAL A 90 6.69 18.26 15.13
N TYR A 91 7.56 19.12 15.62
CA TYR A 91 8.95 19.22 15.20
C TYR A 91 9.87 19.07 16.40
N ILE A 92 11.08 18.56 16.17
CA ILE A 92 12.11 18.59 17.22
C ILE A 92 12.77 19.96 17.16
N SER A 93 12.63 20.70 18.24
CA SER A 93 13.24 22.00 18.38
C SER A 93 14.74 21.86 18.59
N ARG A 94 15.54 22.55 17.77
CA ARG A 94 17.00 22.44 17.82
C ARG A 94 17.61 23.10 19.06
N SER A 95 16.85 23.92 19.77
CA SER A 95 17.30 24.59 21.00
C SER A 95 17.04 23.74 22.25
N THR A 96 15.95 22.97 22.25
CA THR A 96 15.52 22.18 23.41
C THR A 96 15.74 20.68 23.22
N ASP A 97 15.95 20.22 21.99
CA ASP A 97 15.97 18.82 21.57
C ASP A 97 14.70 18.04 21.97
N MET A 98 13.61 18.78 22.19
CA MET A 98 12.31 18.29 22.59
C MET A 98 11.31 18.36 21.43
N GLU A 99 10.29 17.51 21.49
CA GLU A 99 9.13 17.58 20.58
C GLU A 99 8.27 18.80 20.94
N GLU A 100 8.21 19.76 20.03
CA GLU A 100 7.37 20.95 20.13
C GLU A 100 6.21 20.86 19.11
N VAL A 101 5.01 21.24 19.56
CA VAL A 101 3.81 21.29 18.71
C VAL A 101 3.76 22.64 18.01
N GLN A 102 3.77 22.63 16.68
CA GLN A 102 3.58 23.79 15.83
C GLN A 102 2.13 23.83 15.34
N SER A 103 1.36 24.76 15.89
CA SER A 103 0.04 25.17 15.40
C SER A 103 0.18 26.20 14.27
N PHE A 104 -0.81 26.24 13.35
CA PHE A 104 -0.81 27.16 12.20
C PHE A 104 -1.69 28.41 12.43
N TYR A 105 -2.18 28.60 13.66
CA TYR A 105 -2.90 29.79 14.11
C TYR A 105 -2.04 30.50 15.14
N ASP A 106 -1.78 31.78 14.90
CA ASP A 106 -1.19 32.72 15.85
C ASP A 106 -1.98 34.03 15.75
N GLU A 107 -2.34 34.63 16.89
CA GLU A 107 -2.69 36.05 16.93
C GLU A 107 -1.38 36.85 16.79
N LYS A 108 -1.22 37.61 15.70
CA LYS A 108 0.10 38.06 15.25
C LYS A 108 0.36 39.55 15.50
N GLU A 109 1.45 39.87 16.20
CA GLU A 109 2.38 40.95 15.80
C GLU A 109 3.73 40.34 15.35
N ILE A 110 4.34 40.91 14.30
CA ILE A 110 5.34 40.25 13.42
C ILE A 110 6.78 40.69 13.74
N LYS A 111 7.75 39.74 13.79
CA LYS A 111 9.15 39.89 13.28
C LYS A 111 9.71 38.57 12.70
N LEU A 112 10.66 38.67 11.76
CA LEU A 112 11.07 37.69 10.72
C LEU A 112 12.33 36.82 11.00
N ARG A 113 12.27 35.55 10.48
CA ARG A 113 13.28 34.61 9.89
C ARG A 113 14.43 33.96 10.70
N ASP A 114 14.68 32.64 10.45
CA ASP A 114 15.88 32.14 9.71
C ASP A 114 15.76 30.67 9.16
N LYS A 115 16.75 30.33 8.32
CA LYS A 115 16.98 29.28 7.32
C LYS A 115 17.47 27.94 7.88
N LYS A 116 16.82 26.86 7.43
CA LYS A 116 17.31 25.48 7.15
C LYS A 116 16.23 24.48 7.57
N GLY A 117 15.22 24.32 6.72
CA GLY A 117 14.12 23.37 6.92
C GLY A 117 14.48 21.98 6.42
N ASN A 118 14.72 21.05 7.34
CA ASN A 118 14.60 19.63 7.05
C ASN A 118 13.34 19.15 7.78
N LEU A 119 12.34 18.72 6.99
CA LEU A 119 11.09 18.12 7.48
C LEU A 119 11.28 16.61 7.64
N LYS A 120 10.87 16.05 8.78
CA LYS A 120 10.70 14.61 8.96
C LYS A 120 9.55 14.12 8.06
N THR A 121 9.72 12.93 7.52
CA THR A 121 8.79 12.25 6.59
C THR A 121 7.39 12.15 7.20
N LYS A 122 6.43 12.83 6.60
CA LYS A 122 5.00 12.68 6.93
C LYS A 122 4.54 11.28 6.49
N LYS A 123 3.65 10.67 7.28
CA LYS A 123 3.01 9.40 6.91
C LYS A 123 2.04 9.62 5.76
N SER A 124 1.87 8.62 4.90
CA SER A 124 0.88 8.71 3.82
C SER A 124 -0.54 8.51 4.37
N ALA A 125 -1.55 8.90 3.60
CA ALA A 125 -2.95 8.70 3.99
C ALA A 125 -3.28 7.21 4.20
N LEU A 126 -2.67 6.29 3.43
CA LEU A 126 -2.87 4.85 3.59
C LEU A 126 -2.22 4.34 4.88
N GLU A 127 -0.99 4.79 5.14
CA GLU A 127 -0.24 4.42 6.34
C GLU A 127 -1.00 4.84 7.60
N GLU A 128 -1.52 6.07 7.65
CA GLU A 128 -2.32 6.54 8.78
C GLU A 128 -3.56 5.68 9.01
N VAL A 129 -4.28 5.34 7.94
CA VAL A 129 -5.52 4.56 8.03
C VAL A 129 -5.29 3.17 8.59
N ILE A 130 -4.23 2.51 8.12
CA ILE A 130 -3.91 1.13 8.52
C ILE A 130 -3.44 1.11 9.97
N ILE A 131 -2.55 2.02 10.35
CA ILE A 131 -2.04 2.09 11.72
C ILE A 131 -3.16 2.46 12.69
N ASN A 132 -4.03 3.42 12.34
CA ASN A 132 -5.16 3.81 13.18
C ASN A 132 -6.20 2.69 13.34
N SER A 133 -6.26 1.75 12.40
CA SER A 133 -7.12 0.55 12.49
C SER A 133 -6.45 -0.60 13.26
N GLY A 134 -5.26 -0.38 13.85
CA GLY A 134 -4.54 -1.41 14.60
C GLY A 134 -3.83 -2.45 13.73
N HIS A 135 -3.53 -2.10 12.47
CA HIS A 135 -2.86 -2.98 11.51
C HIS A 135 -1.46 -2.46 11.13
N VAL A 136 -0.66 -3.31 10.49
CA VAL A 136 0.72 -3.01 10.10
C VAL A 136 0.76 -2.55 8.65
N PHE A 137 1.43 -1.43 8.38
CA PHE A 137 1.72 -0.94 7.04
C PHE A 137 3.18 -1.20 6.68
N GLU A 138 3.42 -1.83 5.53
CA GLU A 138 4.76 -2.05 5.01
C GLU A 138 4.84 -1.77 3.50
N LEU A 139 6.02 -1.36 3.05
CA LEU A 139 6.33 -1.15 1.65
C LEU A 139 7.28 -2.23 1.16
N TYR A 140 7.03 -2.76 -0.04
CA TYR A 140 8.00 -3.61 -0.71
C TYR A 140 9.29 -2.85 -1.02
N PRO A 141 10.43 -3.55 -1.17
CA PRO A 141 11.66 -2.94 -1.65
C PRO A 141 11.44 -2.24 -2.99
N LYS A 142 11.92 -0.99 -3.09
CA LYS A 142 11.78 -0.19 -4.32
C LYS A 142 12.56 -0.83 -5.45
N TYR A 143 11.98 -0.86 -6.65
CA TYR A 143 12.57 -1.42 -7.88
C TYR A 143 12.77 -2.95 -7.92
N HIS A 144 12.12 -3.69 -7.02
CA HIS A 144 12.18 -5.15 -6.95
C HIS A 144 10.79 -5.77 -7.15
N CYS A 145 10.32 -5.83 -8.41
CA CYS A 145 8.96 -6.31 -8.70
C CYS A 145 8.79 -7.81 -8.39
N GLU A 146 9.86 -8.60 -8.42
CA GLU A 146 9.90 -10.00 -8.00
C GLU A 146 9.57 -10.21 -6.51
N CYS A 147 9.81 -9.20 -5.67
CA CYS A 147 9.44 -9.19 -4.26
C CYS A 147 7.95 -8.87 -4.03
N ASN A 148 7.24 -8.38 -5.06
CA ASN A 148 5.81 -8.09 -4.98
C ASN A 148 4.99 -9.24 -5.58
N TRP A 149 4.39 -10.06 -4.72
CA TRP A 149 3.68 -11.26 -5.17
C TRP A 149 2.45 -10.96 -6.04
N ILE A 150 1.89 -9.75 -5.94
CA ILE A 150 0.72 -9.34 -6.73
C ILE A 150 1.05 -9.30 -8.24
N GLU A 151 2.31 -9.10 -8.62
CA GLU A 151 2.75 -9.13 -10.01
C GLU A 151 2.54 -10.51 -10.63
N MET A 152 2.80 -11.58 -9.87
CA MET A 152 2.54 -12.95 -10.29
C MET A 152 1.05 -13.25 -10.40
N TYR A 153 0.26 -12.75 -9.45
CA TYR A 153 -1.21 -12.84 -9.50
C TYR A 153 -1.76 -12.17 -10.77
N TRP A 154 -1.34 -10.94 -11.06
CA TRP A 154 -1.75 -10.23 -12.28
C TRP A 154 -1.26 -10.92 -13.55
N GLY A 155 -0.04 -11.49 -13.54
CA GLY A 155 0.47 -12.30 -14.63
C GLY A 155 -0.41 -13.51 -14.93
N ALA A 156 -0.84 -14.24 -13.88
CA ALA A 156 -1.72 -15.39 -13.99
C ALA A 156 -3.12 -14.99 -14.47
N ALA A 157 -3.72 -13.94 -13.89
CA ALA A 157 -5.03 -13.43 -14.29
C ALA A 157 -5.03 -12.98 -15.77
N LYS A 158 -4.00 -12.25 -16.21
CA LYS A 158 -3.84 -11.84 -17.61
C LYS A 158 -3.67 -13.04 -18.54
N ARG A 159 -2.95 -14.08 -18.13
CA ARG A 159 -2.81 -15.31 -18.92
C ARG A 159 -4.16 -16.01 -19.08
N GLU A 160 -4.93 -16.15 -18.01
CA GLU A 160 -6.28 -16.73 -18.06
C GLU A 160 -7.21 -15.94 -18.97
N ALA A 161 -7.19 -14.61 -18.86
CA ALA A 161 -7.95 -13.74 -19.73
C ALA A 161 -7.55 -13.95 -21.20
N ARG A 162 -6.26 -13.94 -21.54
CA ARG A 162 -5.80 -14.13 -22.93
C ARG A 162 -6.17 -15.48 -23.54
N LEU A 163 -6.26 -16.53 -22.73
CA LEU A 163 -6.63 -17.87 -23.21
C LEU A 163 -8.13 -18.00 -23.52
N LYS A 164 -8.97 -17.15 -22.92
CA LYS A 164 -10.43 -17.28 -22.95
C LYS A 164 -11.17 -16.08 -23.54
N CYS A 165 -10.45 -14.97 -23.78
CA CYS A 165 -11.04 -13.73 -24.27
C CYS A 165 -11.26 -13.80 -25.78
N ASP A 166 -12.41 -13.28 -26.22
CA ASP A 166 -12.75 -13.02 -27.61
C ASP A 166 -12.28 -11.62 -28.08
N TYR A 167 -11.46 -10.95 -27.26
CA TYR A 167 -10.98 -9.58 -27.43
C TYR A 167 -12.07 -8.50 -27.44
N SER A 168 -13.30 -8.81 -26.98
CA SER A 168 -14.34 -7.83 -26.73
C SER A 168 -14.29 -7.31 -25.29
N PHE A 169 -14.52 -6.00 -25.12
CA PHE A 169 -14.57 -5.39 -23.78
C PHE A 169 -15.72 -5.96 -22.94
N LYS A 170 -16.87 -6.24 -23.57
CA LYS A 170 -18.05 -6.79 -22.90
C LYS A 170 -17.77 -8.18 -22.31
N SER A 171 -17.18 -9.07 -23.11
CA SER A 171 -16.80 -10.41 -22.63
C SER A 171 -15.74 -10.34 -21.53
N LEU A 172 -14.79 -9.41 -21.63
CA LEU A 172 -13.82 -9.18 -20.56
C LEU A 172 -14.52 -8.73 -19.26
N GLU A 173 -15.46 -7.79 -19.33
CA GLU A 173 -16.21 -7.28 -18.17
C GLU A 173 -17.04 -8.39 -17.52
N GLU A 174 -17.68 -9.26 -18.31
CA GLU A 174 -18.47 -10.39 -17.82
C GLU A 174 -17.60 -11.47 -17.15
N ASN A 175 -16.39 -11.70 -17.66
CA ASN A 175 -15.53 -12.81 -17.22
C ASN A 175 -14.40 -12.42 -16.25
N ILE A 176 -14.15 -11.12 -16.03
CA ILE A 176 -12.99 -10.64 -15.26
C ILE A 176 -12.91 -11.27 -13.87
N ASN A 177 -14.04 -11.37 -13.16
CA ASN A 177 -14.08 -11.96 -11.82
C ASN A 177 -13.67 -13.44 -11.84
N SER A 178 -14.10 -14.20 -12.85
CA SER A 178 -13.71 -15.60 -13.01
C SER A 178 -12.20 -15.76 -13.23
N PHE A 179 -11.58 -14.87 -14.01
CA PHE A 179 -10.14 -14.87 -14.22
C PHE A 179 -9.36 -14.53 -12.94
N LEU A 180 -9.84 -13.54 -12.19
CA LEU A 180 -9.28 -13.12 -10.91
C LEU A 180 -9.43 -14.22 -9.85
N ASP A 181 -10.58 -14.87 -9.75
CA ASP A 181 -10.82 -15.97 -8.81
C ASP A 181 -9.93 -17.16 -9.12
N LYS A 182 -9.74 -17.50 -10.40
CA LYS A 182 -8.84 -18.59 -10.79
C LYS A 182 -7.37 -18.29 -10.46
N ALA A 183 -6.91 -17.06 -10.67
CA ALA A 183 -5.58 -16.62 -10.24
C ALA A 183 -5.46 -16.54 -8.71
N GLY A 184 -6.58 -16.27 -8.04
CA GLY A 184 -6.71 -16.09 -6.59
C GLY A 184 -6.91 -17.36 -5.79
N ASP A 185 -6.89 -18.53 -6.43
CA ASP A 185 -6.95 -19.81 -5.72
C ASP A 185 -5.87 -19.88 -4.62
N LEU A 186 -6.23 -20.40 -3.45
CA LEU A 186 -5.39 -20.34 -2.26
C LEU A 186 -4.02 -21.01 -2.48
N ALA A 187 -3.96 -22.07 -3.27
CA ALA A 187 -2.71 -22.73 -3.58
C ALA A 187 -1.81 -21.86 -4.48
N HIS A 188 -2.40 -21.10 -5.42
CA HIS A 188 -1.69 -20.11 -6.22
C HIS A 188 -1.17 -18.96 -5.35
N ILE A 189 -2.02 -18.34 -4.54
CA ILE A 189 -1.64 -17.23 -3.65
C ILE A 189 -0.47 -17.62 -2.74
N ARG A 190 -0.55 -18.79 -2.08
CA ARG A 190 0.54 -19.30 -1.24
C ARG A 190 1.84 -19.52 -2.02
N ARG A 191 1.77 -19.96 -3.28
CA ARG A 191 2.94 -20.12 -4.14
C ARG A 191 3.55 -18.77 -4.52
N TYR A 192 2.72 -17.79 -4.89
CA TYR A 192 3.18 -16.44 -5.24
C TYR A 192 3.86 -15.76 -4.05
N PHE A 193 3.19 -15.75 -2.89
CA PHE A 193 3.74 -15.15 -1.69
C PHE A 193 5.08 -15.78 -1.31
N ARG A 194 5.16 -17.12 -1.26
CA ARG A 194 6.41 -17.82 -0.95
C ARG A 194 7.52 -17.47 -1.95
N ARG A 195 7.21 -17.42 -3.24
CA ARG A 195 8.20 -17.08 -4.27
C ARG A 195 8.78 -15.67 -4.06
N SER A 196 7.95 -14.70 -3.70
CA SER A 196 8.42 -13.35 -3.38
C SER A 196 9.24 -13.31 -2.09
N MET A 197 8.86 -14.06 -1.06
CA MET A 197 9.67 -14.19 0.16
C MET A 197 11.03 -14.85 -0.10
N ASP A 198 11.10 -15.86 -0.97
CA ASP A 198 12.35 -16.49 -1.39
C ASP A 198 13.28 -15.46 -2.06
N PHE A 199 12.74 -14.52 -2.85
CA PHE A 199 13.51 -13.41 -3.42
C PHE A 199 13.99 -12.44 -2.34
N ILE A 200 13.12 -12.02 -1.42
CA ILE A 200 13.49 -11.13 -0.30
C ILE A 200 14.62 -11.75 0.53
N GLU A 201 14.53 -13.04 0.84
CA GLU A 201 15.57 -13.79 1.58
C GLU A 201 16.86 -13.94 0.76
N ALA A 202 16.77 -14.09 -0.56
CA ALA A 202 17.96 -14.13 -1.40
C ALA A 202 18.65 -12.77 -1.48
N TYR A 203 17.89 -11.67 -1.63
CA TYR A 203 18.41 -10.30 -1.63
C TYR A 203 19.09 -9.94 -0.31
N SER A 204 18.57 -10.38 0.84
CA SER A 204 19.22 -10.11 2.14
C SER A 204 20.56 -10.82 2.32
N ARG A 205 20.91 -11.75 1.42
CA ARG A 205 22.12 -12.58 1.51
C ARG A 205 23.00 -12.52 0.27
N CYS A 206 22.74 -11.61 -0.67
CA CYS A 206 23.45 -11.48 -1.93
C CYS A 206 23.66 -10.01 -2.27
N THR A 207 24.79 -9.69 -2.88
CA THR A 207 25.12 -8.33 -3.32
C THR A 207 24.93 -8.14 -4.83
N ASP A 208 24.78 -9.23 -5.60
CA ASP A 208 24.51 -9.21 -7.04
C ASP A 208 23.18 -9.92 -7.37
N GLY A 209 22.37 -9.30 -8.23
CA GLY A 209 21.11 -9.87 -8.73
C GLY A 209 21.27 -11.19 -9.48
N ARG A 210 22.43 -11.47 -10.09
CA ARG A 210 22.69 -12.79 -10.73
C ARG A 210 22.78 -13.91 -9.70
N GLU A 211 23.41 -13.63 -8.56
CA GLU A 211 23.52 -14.57 -7.45
C GLU A 211 22.17 -14.81 -6.79
N VAL A 212 21.33 -13.78 -6.69
CA VAL A 212 19.96 -13.89 -6.18
C VAL A 212 19.18 -14.93 -6.95
N VAL A 213 19.19 -14.89 -8.29
CA VAL A 213 18.49 -15.88 -9.12
C VAL A 213 19.03 -17.29 -8.90
N GLN A 214 20.34 -17.46 -8.78
CA GLN A 214 20.95 -18.76 -8.48
C GLN A 214 20.57 -19.26 -7.08
N LYS A 215 20.49 -18.38 -6.08
CA LYS A 215 20.14 -18.72 -4.71
C LYS A 215 18.67 -19.11 -4.59
N VAL A 216 17.79 -18.39 -5.26
CA VAL A 216 16.37 -18.74 -5.37
C VAL A 216 16.19 -20.10 -6.06
N LYS A 217 16.95 -20.40 -7.13
CA LYS A 217 16.94 -21.75 -7.75
C LYS A 217 17.31 -22.84 -6.74
N LYS A 218 18.34 -22.62 -5.92
CA LYS A 218 18.74 -23.56 -4.87
C LYS A 218 17.67 -23.77 -3.80
N PHE A 219 16.88 -22.75 -3.45
CA PHE A 219 15.75 -22.92 -2.52
C PHE A 219 14.68 -23.86 -3.08
N VAL A 220 14.39 -23.72 -4.37
CA VAL A 220 13.47 -24.61 -5.08
C VAL A 220 14.04 -26.03 -5.12
N GLU A 221 15.27 -26.23 -5.60
CA GLU A 221 15.91 -27.55 -5.73
C GLU A 221 16.05 -28.28 -4.40
N LYS A 222 16.48 -27.60 -3.32
CA LYS A 222 16.60 -28.19 -1.98
C LYS A 222 15.26 -28.66 -1.41
N LYS A 223 14.15 -28.00 -1.77
CA LYS A 223 12.81 -28.37 -1.33
C LYS A 223 12.33 -29.69 -1.94
N TYR A 224 12.81 -30.05 -3.14
CA TYR A 224 12.44 -31.29 -3.82
C TYR A 224 13.34 -32.49 -3.45
N LEU A 225 14.43 -32.26 -2.72
CA LEU A 225 15.37 -33.32 -2.32
C LEU A 225 14.98 -34.08 -1.03
N SER A 226 13.94 -33.65 -0.29
CA SER A 226 13.50 -34.38 0.90
C SER A 226 11.97 -34.44 1.01
N HIS A 227 11.42 -35.66 1.03
CA HIS A 227 10.00 -35.91 1.32
C HIS A 227 9.61 -35.71 2.80
N ARG A 228 10.56 -35.37 3.69
CA ARG A 228 10.34 -35.29 5.15
C ARG A 228 11.10 -34.13 5.80
N LYS A 229 10.79 -32.88 5.44
CA LYS A 229 11.07 -31.72 6.31
C LYS A 229 10.33 -30.47 5.80
N VAL A 230 9.37 -30.00 6.60
CA VAL A 230 8.81 -28.66 6.47
C VAL A 230 9.85 -27.69 7.02
N CYS A 231 10.33 -26.76 6.19
CA CYS A 231 11.15 -25.65 6.67
C CYS A 231 10.26 -24.77 7.55
N LEU A 232 10.58 -24.63 8.83
CA LEU A 232 9.97 -23.65 9.73
C LEU A 232 10.28 -22.26 9.17
N GLN A 233 9.32 -21.69 8.45
CA GLN A 233 9.36 -20.28 8.09
C GLN A 233 9.21 -19.47 9.39
N ILE A 234 10.07 -18.47 9.55
CA ILE A 234 10.01 -17.49 10.63
C ILE A 234 8.62 -16.84 10.57
N TRP A 235 7.81 -17.09 11.59
CA TRP A 235 6.62 -16.31 11.85
C TRP A 235 7.10 -15.00 12.49
N TYR A 236 6.72 -13.85 11.93
CA TYR A 236 6.73 -12.63 12.72
C TYR A 236 5.70 -12.84 13.83
N SER A 237 6.20 -12.99 15.05
CA SER A 237 5.44 -13.04 16.30
C SER A 237 4.85 -11.69 16.64
#